data_AF-A0A1C7P359-F1
#
_entry.id   AF-A0A1C7P359-F1
#
_cell.length_a   1.000
_cell.length_b   1.000
_cell.length_c   1.000
_cell.angle_alpha   90.00
_cell.angle_beta   90.00
_cell.angle_gamma   90.00
#
_symmetry.space_group_name_H-M   'P 1'
#
loop_
_entity.id
_entity.type
_entity.pdbx_description
1 polymer ?
#
loop_
_entity_poly.entity_id
_entity_poly.type
_entity_poly.pdbx_seq_one_letter_code
_entity_poly.pdbx_strand_id
1 'polypeptide(L)' 'MPLSLDARMQMIGPISQDHAEAARPTVGAWAVRAENLAAFCNRTLSPETSPITAFVSSEVLWRKPS' A
#
# COMPACT_ATOMS: atom_id res chain seq x y z
N MET A 1 -12.19 -5.98 -5.59
CA MET A 1 -11.38 -5.62 -6.77
C MET A 1 -10.43 -4.51 -6.38
N PRO A 2 -9.16 -4.52 -6.85
CA PRO A 2 -8.25 -3.40 -6.62
C PRO A 2 -8.80 -2.14 -7.29
N LEU A 3 -8.56 -0.98 -6.66
CA LEU A 3 -8.93 0.32 -7.22
C LEU A 3 -8.15 0.57 -8.52
N SER A 4 -8.83 1.09 -9.54
CA SER A 4 -8.19 1.52 -10.79
C SER A 4 -7.23 2.68 -10.54
N LEU A 5 -6.27 2.86 -11.46
CA LEU A 5 -5.33 3.99 -11.38
C LEU A 5 -6.08 5.33 -11.40
N ASP A 6 -7.11 5.47 -12.23
CA ASP A 6 -7.89 6.72 -12.30
C ASP A 6 -8.65 7.00 -11.00
N ALA A 7 -9.22 5.97 -10.35
CA ALA A 7 -9.85 6.13 -9.04
C ALA A 7 -8.82 6.56 -7.97
N ARG A 8 -7.59 6.05 -8.03
CA ARG A 8 -6.51 6.45 -7.12
C ARG A 8 -6.06 7.89 -7.37
N MET A 9 -5.99 8.32 -8.63
CA MET A 9 -5.68 9.71 -8.98
C MET A 9 -6.72 10.68 -8.43
N GLN A 10 -8.00 10.30 -8.40
CA GLN A 10 -9.07 11.13 -7.80
C GLN A 10 -8.92 11.32 -6.29
N MET A 11 -8.25 10.40 -5.59
CA MET A 11 -8.05 10.49 -4.13
C MET A 11 -6.97 11.51 -3.72
N ILE A 12 -6.13 11.95 -4.66
CA ILE A 12 -5.08 12.95 -4.40
C ILE A 12 -5.67 14.36 -4.22
N GLY A 13 -6.92 14.55 -4.66
CA GLY A 13 -7.63 15.81 -4.61
C GLY A 13 -7.55 16.59 -5.93
N PRO A 14 -8.10 17.82 -5.98
CA PRO A 14 -8.08 18.63 -7.19
C PRO A 14 -6.65 19.07 -7.50
N ILE A 15 -6.07 18.52 -8.57
CA ILE A 15 -4.77 18.89 -9.10
C ILE A 15 -4.92 19.29 -10.57
N SER A 16 -4.05 20.20 -11.05
CA SER A 16 -4.02 20.53 -12.48
C SER A 16 -3.65 19.31 -13.31
N GLN A 17 -4.02 19.33 -14.59
CA GLN A 17 -3.73 18.23 -15.51
C GLN A 17 -2.22 17.93 -15.59
N ASP A 18 -1.39 18.96 -15.70
CA ASP A 18 0.08 18.81 -15.74
C ASP A 18 0.62 18.09 -14.49
N HIS A 19 0.12 18.44 -13.30
CA HIS A 19 0.50 17.76 -12.07
C HIS A 19 -0.04 16.33 -12.00
N ALA A 20 -1.23 16.07 -12.54
CA ALA A 20 -1.79 14.72 -12.61
C ALA A 20 -0.96 13.82 -13.54
N GLU A 21 -0.53 14.33 -14.68
CA GLU A 21 0.33 13.61 -15.62
C GLU A 21 1.71 13.33 -15.01
N ALA A 22 2.30 14.31 -14.32
CA ALA A 22 3.56 14.14 -13.60
C ALA A 22 3.48 13.11 -12.46
N ALA A 23 2.35 13.07 -11.74
CA ALA A 23 2.16 12.15 -10.61
C ALA A 23 1.76 10.73 -11.04
N ARG A 24 1.15 10.56 -12.22
CA ARG A 24 0.59 9.28 -12.70
C ARG A 24 1.60 8.10 -12.65
N PRO A 25 2.88 8.24 -13.07
CA PRO A 25 3.85 7.15 -12.97
C PRO A 25 4.11 6.73 -11.51
N THR A 26 4.24 7.71 -10.61
CA THR A 26 4.48 7.47 -9.17
C THR A 26 3.31 6.76 -8.52
N VAL A 27 2.08 7.23 -8.80
CA VAL A 27 0.85 6.64 -8.26
C VAL A 27 0.65 5.22 -8.78
N GLY A 28 0.98 4.97 -10.05
CA GLY A 28 1.00 3.63 -10.64
C GLY A 28 1.99 2.70 -9.91
N ALA A 29 3.22 3.16 -9.66
CA ALA A 29 4.22 2.39 -8.93
C ALA A 29 3.77 2.07 -7.49
N TRP A 30 3.13 3.02 -6.81
CA TRP A 30 2.58 2.81 -5.47
C TRP A 30 1.41 1.82 -5.46
N ALA A 31 0.55 1.86 -6.48
CA ALA A 31 -0.56 0.91 -6.62
C ALA A 31 -0.04 -0.54 -6.69
N VAL A 32 0.98 -0.81 -7.52
CA VAL A 32 1.61 -2.13 -7.64
C VAL A 32 2.22 -2.58 -6.30
N ARG A 33 2.93 -1.70 -5.60
CA ARG A 33 3.51 -2.03 -4.29
C ARG A 33 2.45 -2.36 -3.24
N ALA A 34 1.35 -1.61 -3.22
CA ALA A 34 0.24 -1.85 -2.32
C ALA A 34 -0.45 -3.20 -2.59
N GLU A 35 -0.61 -3.57 -3.87
CA GLU A 35 -1.17 -4.86 -4.27
C GLU A 35 -0.26 -6.02 -3.85
N ASN A 36 1.05 -5.90 -4.09
CA ASN A 36 2.03 -6.89 -3.66
C ASN A 36 2.03 -7.07 -2.14
N LEU A 37 1.97 -5.97 -1.39
CA LEU A 37 1.90 -6.01 0.06
C LEU A 37 0.60 -6.66 0.55
N ALA A 38 -0.54 -6.27 -0.01
CA ALA A 38 -1.83 -6.87 0.33
C ALA A 38 -1.84 -8.38 0.05
N ALA A 39 -1.27 -8.81 -1.08
CA ALA A 39 -1.13 -10.22 -1.41
C ALA A 39 -0.22 -10.96 -0.42
N PHE A 40 0.90 -10.38 -0.02
CA PHE A 40 1.77 -10.93 1.02
C PHE A 40 1.03 -11.06 2.36
N CYS A 41 0.38 -9.99 2.81
CA CYS A 41 -0.38 -9.97 4.05
C CYS A 41 -1.49 -11.02 4.06
N ASN A 42 -2.31 -11.10 3.00
CA ASN A 42 -3.40 -12.07 2.90
C ASN A 42 -2.92 -13.53 2.89
N ARG A 43 -1.69 -13.80 2.40
CA ARG A 43 -1.10 -15.15 2.40
C ARG A 43 -0.42 -15.54 3.71
N THR A 44 0.05 -14.56 4.46
CA THR A 44 0.99 -14.78 5.58
C THR A 44 0.39 -14.46 6.94
N LEU A 45 -0.59 -13.56 6.98
CA LEU A 45 -1.23 -13.13 8.22
C LEU A 45 -2.53 -13.91 8.42
N SER A 46 -2.69 -14.47 9.61
CA SER A 46 -3.96 -15.02 10.06
C SER A 46 -5.04 -13.94 10.02
N PRO A 47 -6.32 -14.25 9.74
CA PRO A 47 -7.43 -13.31 9.91
C PRO A 47 -7.51 -12.68 11.31
N GLU A 48 -6.92 -13.33 12.31
CA GLU A 48 -6.83 -12.84 13.68
C GLU A 48 -5.71 -11.81 13.89
N THR A 49 -4.77 -11.71 12.93
CA THR A 49 -3.70 -10.73 12.95
C THR A 49 -4.18 -9.43 12.29
N SER A 50 -4.51 -8.43 13.10
CA SER A 50 -4.92 -7.12 12.58
C SER A 50 -3.81 -6.52 11.68
N PRO A 51 -4.15 -5.94 10.50
CA PRO A 51 -3.17 -5.34 9.59
C PRO A 51 -2.33 -4.22 10.25
N ILE A 52 -2.89 -3.52 11.24
CA ILE A 52 -2.16 -2.52 12.04
C ILE A 52 -1.02 -3.17 12.86
N THR A 53 -1.19 -4.41 13.30
CA THR A 53 -0.21 -5.12 14.13
C THR A 53 1.00 -5.59 13.30
N ALA A 54 0.82 -5.91 12.02
CA ALA A 54 1.92 -6.35 11.15
C ALA A 54 2.92 -5.24 10.82
N PHE A 55 2.48 -3.98 10.76
CA PHE A 55 3.36 -2.83 10.53
C PHE A 55 4.18 -2.42 11.76
N VAL A 56 3.71 -2.74 12.97
CA VAL A 56 4.42 -2.41 14.22
C VAL A 56 5.35 -3.55 14.67
N SER A 57 5.09 -4.79 14.25
CA SER A 57 5.87 -5.96 14.69
C SER A 57 7.21 -6.19 13.96
N SER A 58 7.49 -5.52 12.84
CA SER A 58 8.80 -5.66 12.16
C SER A 58 9.95 -5.06 12.98
N GLU A 59 9.71 -4.04 13.80
CA GLU A 59 10.71 -3.56 14.77
C GLU A 59 10.83 -4.45 16.02
N VAL A 60 9.73 -5.12 16.42
CA VAL A 60 9.69 -5.93 17.66
C VAL A 60 10.42 -7.27 17.48
N LEU A 61 10.30 -7.91 16.31
CA LEU A 61 10.99 -9.16 16.01
C LEU A 61 12.50 -8.96 15.81
N TRP A 62 12.95 -7.78 15.39
CA TRP A 62 14.39 -7.50 15.25
C TRP A 62 15.10 -7.27 16.60
N ARG A 63 14.36 -6.81 17.62
CA ARG A 63 14.93 -6.51 18.96
C ARG A 63 14.92 -7.69 19.93
N LYS A 64 14.37 -8.84 19.56
CA LYS A 64 14.41 -10.05 20.37
C LYS A 64 14.86 -11.24 19.53
N PRO A 65 16.15 -11.63 19.58
CA PRO A 65 16.59 -12.88 19.02
C PRO A 65 16.04 -14.01 19.89
N SER A 66 15.23 -14.88 19.30
CA SER A 66 15.03 -16.25 19.76
C SER A 66 16.21 -17.10 19.33
#